data_AF-A0A2K8P818-F1
#
_entry.id   AF-A0A2K8P818-F1
#
_cell.length_a   1.000
_cell.length_b   1.000
_cell.length_c   1.000
_cell.angle_alpha   90.00
_cell.angle_beta   90.00
_cell.angle_gamma   90.00
#
_symmetry.space_group_name_H-M   'P 1'
#
loop_
_entity.id
_entity.type
_entity.pdbx_description
1 polymer ?
#
loop_
_entity_poly.entity_id
_entity_poly.type
_entity_poly.pdbx_seq_one_letter_code
_entity_poly.pdbx_strand_id
1 'polypeptide(L)'
;MSQDRLTLHDLLPAQELAAAIDAGHVTRKPHPELPLSIYTYTRTAQYEQIWNTVTTRCRGLVADDATGAVVALPLPKFFNVGEHEQGRPYAPALPDEPFEVYDKVDGSLAVVFHYADHWRVASKGSFISAQATWGQRRLDTRDTTALVPGVTYLAEILYPQNRIVVDYGDRRDLVLLAAFGPDGTEVPLAEAAAHWQGIGSVVTVWPAMPLAELLALAESNTLPGGDPATGTDAEGFVLRFASGVRAKAKLGEYVRLHRLLTRVTERDIWRSHGVQRFAGLPAKQLAQGLNCTVADIEEYGGKPLDELLQQVPDEFDAWVRSVIERLDEEAARREREIDAAFAALAHLAGDRGAFARAVREVPDPSVRPALFLRLDGRSTELVSWRAVRPETSDPYTTDEEN
;
A
#
# COMPACT_ATOMS: atom_id res chain seq x y z
N MET A 1 -21.30 0.00 -35.18
CA MET A 1 -21.49 -1.39 -34.76
C MET A 1 -21.16 -1.46 -33.28
N SER A 2 -22.10 -1.88 -32.45
CA SER A 2 -21.91 -1.99 -31.00
C SER A 2 -20.78 -3.00 -30.77
N GLN A 3 -19.59 -2.53 -30.41
CA GLN A 3 -18.63 -3.42 -29.76
C GLN A 3 -19.26 -3.74 -28.41
N ASP A 4 -19.54 -5.02 -28.15
CA ASP A 4 -19.97 -5.48 -26.83
C ASP A 4 -18.87 -5.14 -25.83
N ARG A 5 -18.99 -3.98 -25.21
CA ARG A 5 -18.07 -3.49 -24.18
C ARG A 5 -18.51 -4.04 -22.86
N LEU A 6 -17.56 -4.63 -22.14
CA LEU A 6 -17.74 -5.03 -20.75
C LEU A 6 -18.27 -3.84 -19.95
N THR A 7 -19.33 -4.03 -19.17
CA THR A 7 -19.81 -3.02 -18.23
C THR A 7 -19.25 -3.26 -16.83
N LEU A 8 -19.32 -2.24 -15.97
CA LEU A 8 -19.01 -2.40 -14.54
C LEU A 8 -19.83 -3.51 -13.89
N HIS A 9 -21.08 -3.67 -14.32
CA HIS A 9 -21.98 -4.70 -13.79
C HIS A 9 -21.58 -6.11 -14.24
N ASP A 10 -21.09 -6.26 -15.48
CA ASP A 10 -20.58 -7.54 -15.99
C ASP A 10 -19.28 -7.92 -15.26
N LEU A 11 -18.44 -6.94 -14.93
CA LEU A 11 -17.16 -7.18 -14.27
C LEU A 11 -17.29 -7.38 -12.76
N LEU A 12 -18.16 -6.61 -12.10
CA LEU A 12 -18.23 -6.49 -10.64
C LEU A 12 -19.68 -6.55 -10.15
N PRO A 13 -19.98 -7.33 -9.09
CA PRO A 13 -21.29 -7.29 -8.44
C PRO A 13 -21.56 -5.89 -7.89
N ALA A 14 -22.65 -5.26 -8.35
CA ALA A 14 -22.94 -3.86 -8.02
C ALA A 14 -23.07 -3.58 -6.51
N GLN A 15 -23.66 -4.52 -5.77
CA GLN A 15 -23.80 -4.41 -4.31
C GLN A 15 -22.45 -4.50 -3.59
N GLU A 16 -21.54 -5.37 -4.05
CA GLU A 16 -20.21 -5.50 -3.47
C GLU A 16 -19.35 -4.26 -3.78
N LEU A 17 -19.47 -3.69 -4.99
CA LEU A 17 -18.80 -2.45 -5.33
C LEU A 17 -19.27 -1.28 -4.45
N ALA A 18 -20.59 -1.14 -4.26
CA ALA A 18 -21.15 -0.13 -3.37
C ALA A 18 -20.66 -0.31 -1.93
N ALA A 19 -20.73 -1.54 -1.40
CA ALA A 19 -20.25 -1.85 -0.06
C ALA A 19 -18.76 -1.54 0.13
N ALA A 20 -17.92 -1.86 -0.86
CA ALA A 20 -16.49 -1.55 -0.81
C ALA A 20 -16.21 -0.03 -0.85
N ILE A 21 -17.05 0.75 -1.53
CA ILE A 21 -16.94 2.22 -1.52
C ILE A 21 -17.37 2.77 -0.16
N ASP A 22 -18.51 2.31 0.37
CA ASP A 22 -19.04 2.77 1.66
C ASP A 22 -18.11 2.42 2.82
N ALA A 23 -17.47 1.25 2.77
CA ALA A 23 -16.46 0.82 3.74
C ALA A 23 -15.11 1.56 3.58
N GLY A 24 -14.94 2.37 2.54
CA GLY A 24 -13.68 3.06 2.25
C GLY A 24 -12.57 2.14 1.76
N HIS A 25 -12.89 0.93 1.27
CA HIS A 25 -11.96 -0.01 0.65
C HIS A 25 -11.69 0.31 -0.82
N VAL A 26 -12.62 0.98 -1.50
CA VAL A 26 -12.49 1.51 -2.85
C VAL A 26 -12.84 2.99 -2.87
N THR A 27 -12.09 3.78 -3.63
CA THR A 27 -12.46 5.15 -3.97
C THR A 27 -12.98 5.21 -5.39
N ARG A 28 -14.07 5.96 -5.60
CA ARG A 28 -14.57 6.40 -6.90
C ARG A 28 -14.28 7.89 -7.04
N LYS A 29 -13.50 8.28 -8.05
CA LYS A 29 -13.20 9.70 -8.33
C LYS A 29 -13.69 10.07 -9.72
N PRO A 30 -14.57 11.08 -9.85
CA PRO A 30 -15.02 11.54 -11.16
C PRO A 30 -13.88 12.25 -11.90
N HIS A 31 -13.89 12.14 -13.22
CA HIS A 31 -13.08 12.98 -14.09
C HIS A 31 -13.55 14.43 -13.97
N PRO A 32 -12.64 15.44 -13.97
CA PRO A 32 -13.05 16.84 -13.80
C PRO A 32 -14.02 17.37 -14.86
N GLU A 33 -13.95 16.83 -16.08
CA GLU A 33 -14.67 17.36 -17.27
C GLU A 33 -15.45 16.31 -18.08
N LEU A 34 -15.19 15.02 -17.88
CA LEU A 34 -15.74 13.94 -18.71
C LEU A 34 -16.67 13.09 -17.84
N PRO A 35 -17.69 12.42 -18.41
CA PRO A 35 -18.59 11.56 -17.65
C PRO A 35 -17.92 10.22 -17.36
N LEU A 36 -16.74 10.25 -16.75
CA LEU A 36 -15.92 9.09 -16.43
C LEU A 36 -15.64 9.07 -14.94
N SER A 37 -15.59 7.89 -14.35
CA SER A 37 -15.07 7.70 -13.00
C SER A 37 -13.94 6.68 -12.97
N ILE A 38 -12.92 6.94 -12.15
CA ILE A 38 -11.84 5.99 -11.85
C ILE A 38 -12.08 5.33 -10.49
N TYR A 39 -11.87 4.02 -10.44
CA TYR A 39 -12.04 3.18 -9.27
C TYR A 39 -10.68 2.61 -8.85
N THR A 40 -10.27 2.88 -7.61
CA THR A 40 -9.05 2.31 -7.04
C THR A 40 -9.25 1.86 -5.60
N TYR A 41 -8.68 0.71 -5.23
CA TYR A 41 -8.59 0.25 -3.86
C TYR A 41 -7.78 1.25 -3.04
N THR A 42 -8.11 1.37 -1.76
CA THR A 42 -7.51 2.33 -0.85
C THR A 42 -6.34 1.75 -0.09
N ARG A 43 -5.60 2.64 0.59
CA ARG A 43 -4.57 2.21 1.53
C ARG A 43 -5.15 1.39 2.68
N THR A 44 -6.37 1.70 3.10
CA THR A 44 -7.13 0.94 4.11
C THR A 44 -7.39 -0.49 3.64
N ALA A 45 -7.91 -0.71 2.43
CA ALA A 45 -8.12 -2.06 1.89
C ALA A 45 -6.82 -2.88 1.87
N GLN A 46 -5.72 -2.23 1.51
CA GLN A 46 -4.42 -2.87 1.48
C GLN A 46 -3.89 -3.22 2.86
N TYR A 47 -3.93 -2.26 3.78
CA TYR A 47 -3.51 -2.48 5.15
C TYR A 47 -4.38 -3.55 5.80
N GLU A 48 -5.70 -3.49 5.72
CA GLU A 48 -6.60 -4.51 6.28
C GLU A 48 -6.61 -5.84 5.49
N GLN A 49 -5.85 -5.93 4.39
CA GLN A 49 -5.77 -7.09 3.51
C GLN A 49 -7.14 -7.53 2.96
N ILE A 50 -8.04 -6.56 2.70
CA ILE A 50 -9.38 -6.79 2.14
C ILE A 50 -9.25 -6.97 0.62
N TRP A 51 -8.97 -8.21 0.22
CA TRP A 51 -8.77 -8.59 -1.18
C TRP A 51 -9.86 -9.53 -1.65
N ASN A 52 -10.72 -9.02 -2.54
CA ASN A 52 -11.79 -9.75 -3.20
C ASN A 52 -11.87 -9.32 -4.67
N THR A 53 -12.84 -9.84 -5.43
CA THR A 53 -13.01 -9.50 -6.85
C THR A 53 -13.10 -7.99 -7.09
N VAL A 54 -13.80 -7.25 -6.22
CA VAL A 54 -13.95 -5.80 -6.33
C VAL A 54 -12.63 -5.08 -6.06
N THR A 55 -12.01 -5.30 -4.90
CA THR A 55 -10.80 -4.55 -4.50
C THR A 55 -9.58 -4.91 -5.36
N THR A 56 -9.52 -6.13 -5.88
CA THR A 56 -8.43 -6.53 -6.79
C THR A 56 -8.60 -5.93 -8.19
N ARG A 57 -9.83 -5.74 -8.68
CA ARG A 57 -10.09 -5.13 -10.01
C ARG A 57 -10.08 -3.61 -9.99
N CYS A 58 -10.43 -2.98 -8.87
CA CYS A 58 -10.36 -1.54 -8.71
C CYS A 58 -8.89 -1.10 -8.54
N ARG A 59 -8.11 -1.06 -9.63
CA ARG A 59 -6.71 -0.62 -9.62
C ARG A 59 -6.43 0.35 -10.77
N GLY A 60 -7.28 1.36 -10.90
CA GLY A 60 -7.30 2.29 -12.04
C GLY A 60 -8.32 1.91 -13.10
N LEU A 61 -9.37 1.17 -12.70
CA LEU A 61 -10.50 0.83 -13.56
C LEU A 61 -11.26 2.11 -13.89
N VAL A 62 -11.49 2.38 -15.17
CA VAL A 62 -12.24 3.57 -15.62
C VAL A 62 -13.53 3.13 -16.29
N ALA A 63 -14.64 3.74 -15.91
CA ALA A 63 -15.95 3.48 -16.50
C ALA A 63 -16.65 4.79 -16.86
N ASP A 64 -17.51 4.70 -17.87
CA ASP A 64 -18.42 5.78 -18.27
C ASP A 64 -19.61 5.82 -17.31
N ASP A 65 -19.86 6.99 -16.72
CA ASP A 65 -20.85 7.19 -15.66
C ASP A 65 -22.29 7.09 -16.16
N ALA A 66 -22.53 7.34 -17.46
CA ALA A 66 -23.86 7.29 -18.04
C ALA A 66 -24.26 5.87 -18.47
N THR A 67 -23.30 5.12 -19.02
CA THR A 67 -23.55 3.79 -19.62
C THR A 67 -23.09 2.63 -18.75
N GLY A 68 -22.18 2.87 -17.80
CA GLY A 68 -21.49 1.83 -17.04
C GLY A 68 -20.45 1.07 -17.86
N ALA A 69 -20.20 1.45 -19.13
CA ALA A 69 -19.21 0.78 -19.97
C ALA A 69 -17.81 0.97 -19.40
N VAL A 70 -17.03 -0.12 -19.31
CA VAL A 70 -15.62 -0.05 -18.96
C VAL A 70 -14.86 0.54 -20.13
N VAL A 71 -14.18 1.66 -19.85
CA VAL A 71 -13.39 2.43 -20.82
C VAL A 71 -11.91 2.10 -20.68
N ALA A 72 -11.46 1.75 -19.47
CA ALA A 72 -10.10 1.29 -19.24
C ALA A 72 -10.07 0.14 -18.23
N LEU A 73 -9.49 -1.00 -18.62
CA LEU A 73 -9.33 -2.17 -17.77
C LEU A 73 -7.85 -2.39 -17.41
N PRO A 74 -7.44 -2.13 -16.15
CA PRO A 74 -6.07 -2.34 -15.71
C PRO A 74 -5.80 -3.80 -15.32
N LEU A 75 -4.51 -4.09 -15.09
CA LEU A 75 -4.08 -5.31 -14.41
C LEU A 75 -4.76 -5.40 -13.04
N PRO A 76 -5.38 -6.55 -12.70
CA PRO A 76 -5.80 -6.80 -11.32
C PRO A 76 -4.64 -6.67 -10.35
N LYS A 77 -4.94 -6.40 -9.08
CA LYS A 77 -3.96 -6.52 -8.00
C LYS A 77 -3.41 -7.95 -7.99
N PHE A 78 -2.10 -8.06 -8.08
CA PHE A 78 -1.35 -9.30 -7.87
C PHE A 78 -0.38 -9.15 -6.69
N PHE A 79 0.09 -10.27 -6.16
CA PHE A 79 0.73 -10.36 -4.84
C PHE A 79 2.18 -10.85 -4.93
N ASN A 80 2.92 -10.71 -3.84
CA ASN A 80 4.29 -11.21 -3.79
C ASN A 80 4.30 -12.74 -3.74
N VAL A 81 5.33 -13.39 -4.32
CA VAL A 81 5.46 -14.86 -4.31
C VAL A 81 5.34 -15.42 -2.89
N GLY A 82 6.01 -14.80 -1.90
CA GLY A 82 5.92 -15.23 -0.50
C GLY A 82 4.50 -15.19 0.09
N GLU A 83 3.61 -14.31 -0.39
CA GLU A 83 2.20 -14.31 0.04
C GLU A 83 1.45 -15.55 -0.47
N HIS A 84 1.82 -16.05 -1.65
CA HIS A 84 1.28 -17.29 -2.20
C HIS A 84 1.84 -18.52 -1.48
N GLU A 85 3.14 -18.53 -1.15
CA GLU A 85 3.80 -19.62 -0.41
C GLU A 85 3.25 -19.77 1.01
N GLN A 86 2.91 -18.64 1.66
CA GLN A 86 2.23 -18.62 2.96
C GLN A 86 0.77 -19.06 2.89
N GLY A 87 0.21 -19.30 1.69
CA GLY A 87 -1.18 -19.71 1.51
C GLY A 87 -2.18 -18.69 2.01
N ARG A 88 -1.90 -17.39 1.85
CA ARG A 88 -2.86 -16.33 2.27
C ARG A 88 -4.19 -16.55 1.53
N PRO A 89 -5.35 -16.35 2.19
CA PRO A 89 -6.66 -16.60 1.56
C PRO A 89 -6.88 -15.89 0.22
N TYR A 90 -6.25 -14.72 0.05
CA TYR A 90 -6.33 -13.90 -1.15
C TYR A 90 -5.21 -14.15 -2.18
N ALA A 91 -4.21 -14.96 -1.82
CA ALA A 91 -3.08 -15.35 -2.66
C ALA A 91 -2.94 -16.88 -2.59
N PRO A 92 -3.78 -17.63 -3.33
CA PRO A 92 -3.71 -19.09 -3.36
C PRO A 92 -2.37 -19.56 -3.97
N ALA A 93 -1.99 -20.81 -3.75
CA ALA A 93 -0.76 -21.38 -4.30
C ALA A 93 -0.62 -21.10 -5.80
N LEU A 94 0.59 -20.71 -6.22
CA LEU A 94 0.87 -20.43 -7.63
C LEU A 94 0.65 -21.68 -8.47
N PRO A 95 0.12 -21.53 -9.70
CA PRO A 95 -0.13 -22.67 -10.56
C PRO A 95 1.19 -23.34 -10.99
N ASP A 96 1.16 -24.66 -11.11
CA ASP A 96 2.25 -25.45 -11.70
C ASP A 96 2.16 -25.39 -13.24
N GLU A 97 2.50 -24.22 -13.78
CA GLU A 97 2.52 -23.97 -15.22
C GLU A 97 3.68 -23.05 -15.61
N PRO A 98 4.08 -23.02 -16.90
CA PRO A 98 5.11 -22.11 -17.35
C PRO A 98 4.74 -20.64 -17.13
N PHE A 99 5.75 -19.83 -16.83
CA PHE A 99 5.61 -18.39 -16.72
C PHE A 99 6.74 -17.66 -17.46
N GLU A 100 6.42 -16.45 -17.86
CA GLU A 100 7.36 -15.47 -18.39
C GLU A 100 7.82 -14.54 -17.24
N VAL A 101 9.07 -14.09 -17.33
CA VAL A 101 9.68 -13.19 -16.33
C VAL A 101 9.85 -11.82 -16.94
N TYR A 102 9.20 -10.82 -16.35
CA TYR A 102 9.23 -9.43 -16.78
C TYR A 102 10.05 -8.62 -15.78
N ASP A 103 10.81 -7.63 -16.26
CA ASP A 103 11.34 -6.60 -15.36
C ASP A 103 10.18 -5.93 -14.61
N LYS A 104 10.31 -5.84 -13.29
CA LYS A 104 9.43 -4.97 -12.52
C LYS A 104 9.98 -3.55 -12.59
N VAL A 105 9.43 -2.76 -13.50
CA VAL A 105 9.81 -1.37 -13.69
C VAL A 105 9.26 -0.53 -12.53
N ASP A 106 10.11 0.30 -11.92
CA ASP A 106 9.83 1.05 -10.69
C ASP A 106 9.47 2.52 -10.99
N GLY A 107 8.18 2.80 -11.19
CA GLY A 107 7.71 4.15 -11.46
C GLY A 107 6.26 4.36 -11.03
N SER A 108 5.44 4.81 -11.97
CA SER A 108 4.00 4.92 -11.72
C SER A 108 3.18 4.37 -12.88
N LEU A 109 2.18 3.55 -12.56
CA LEU A 109 1.27 3.01 -13.56
C LEU A 109 0.58 4.14 -14.35
N ALA A 110 0.73 4.12 -15.67
CA ALA A 110 -0.13 4.76 -16.65
C ALA A 110 -1.20 3.77 -17.13
N VAL A 111 -2.46 4.20 -17.08
CA VAL A 111 -3.60 3.57 -17.73
C VAL A 111 -3.96 4.42 -18.93
N VAL A 112 -3.64 3.94 -20.13
CA VAL A 112 -3.85 4.64 -21.40
C VAL A 112 -5.06 4.05 -22.12
N PHE A 113 -6.04 4.90 -22.43
CA PHE A 113 -7.32 4.48 -23.00
C PHE A 113 -7.87 5.51 -23.98
N HIS A 114 -8.77 5.08 -24.87
CA HIS A 114 -9.39 5.94 -25.86
C HIS A 114 -10.83 6.30 -25.46
N TYR A 115 -11.14 7.60 -25.40
CA TYR A 115 -12.47 8.10 -25.10
C TYR A 115 -12.79 9.38 -25.88
N ALA A 116 -13.96 9.41 -26.52
CA ALA A 116 -14.43 10.54 -27.33
C ALA A 116 -13.38 11.06 -28.33
N ASP A 117 -12.86 10.15 -29.17
CA ASP A 117 -11.84 10.44 -30.22
C ASP A 117 -10.50 10.98 -29.72
N HIS A 118 -10.22 10.82 -28.42
CA HIS A 118 -8.97 11.23 -27.79
C HIS A 118 -8.36 10.12 -26.96
N TRP A 119 -7.04 9.98 -27.04
CA TRP A 119 -6.26 9.17 -26.11
C TRP A 119 -6.10 9.92 -24.78
N ARG A 120 -6.33 9.20 -23.69
CA ARG A 120 -6.28 9.70 -22.32
C ARG A 120 -5.31 8.87 -21.50
N VAL A 121 -4.67 9.51 -20.52
CA VAL A 121 -3.79 8.84 -19.55
C VAL A 121 -4.28 9.13 -18.13
N ALA A 122 -4.53 8.07 -17.37
CA ALA A 122 -4.70 8.15 -15.92
C ALA A 122 -3.51 7.50 -15.20
N SER A 123 -3.26 7.90 -13.96
CA SER A 123 -2.47 7.10 -13.03
C SER A 123 -3.35 6.03 -12.37
N LYS A 124 -2.79 5.18 -11.51
CA LYS A 124 -3.53 4.15 -10.74
C LYS A 124 -4.85 4.65 -10.14
N GLY A 125 -4.92 5.90 -9.66
CA GLY A 125 -6.09 6.39 -8.93
C GLY A 125 -6.44 7.86 -9.17
N SER A 126 -5.95 8.45 -10.25
CA SER A 126 -6.23 9.86 -10.58
C SER A 126 -6.04 10.15 -12.06
N PHE A 127 -6.95 10.96 -12.62
CA PHE A 127 -6.84 11.55 -13.95
C PHE A 127 -5.92 12.77 -14.00
N ILE A 128 -5.64 13.39 -12.85
CA ILE A 128 -4.98 14.71 -12.76
C ILE A 128 -3.77 14.73 -11.82
N SER A 129 -3.24 13.57 -11.44
CA SER A 129 -1.97 13.54 -10.69
C SER A 129 -0.83 14.12 -11.53
N ALA A 130 0.29 14.46 -10.88
CA ALA A 130 1.49 14.92 -11.59
C ALA A 130 1.94 13.88 -12.64
N GLN A 131 1.85 12.60 -12.30
CA GLN A 131 2.16 11.47 -13.18
C GLN A 131 1.16 11.35 -14.33
N ALA A 132 -0.15 11.41 -14.05
CA ALA A 132 -1.18 11.35 -15.10
C ALA A 132 -1.02 12.51 -16.10
N THR A 133 -0.81 13.73 -15.59
CA THR A 133 -0.56 14.93 -16.39
C THR A 133 0.73 14.83 -17.19
N TRP A 134 1.80 14.29 -16.61
CA TRP A 134 3.05 14.06 -17.30
C TRP A 134 2.88 13.02 -18.42
N GLY A 135 2.21 11.90 -18.13
CA GLY A 135 1.93 10.83 -19.08
C GLY A 135 1.07 11.32 -20.25
N GLN A 136 0.02 12.09 -19.97
CA GLN A 136 -0.81 12.71 -21.00
C GLN A 136 0.01 13.63 -21.90
N ARG A 137 0.76 14.58 -21.33
CA ARG A 137 1.61 15.50 -22.13
C ARG A 137 2.63 14.74 -22.97
N ARG A 138 3.18 13.63 -22.46
CA ARG A 138 4.11 12.82 -23.24
C ARG A 138 3.38 12.16 -24.40
N LEU A 139 2.23 11.52 -24.16
CA LEU A 139 1.44 10.85 -25.19
C LEU A 139 0.97 11.82 -26.29
N ASP A 140 0.56 13.04 -25.92
CA ASP A 140 0.11 14.09 -26.85
C ASP A 140 1.20 14.49 -27.88
N THR A 141 2.47 14.22 -27.57
CA THR A 141 3.61 14.50 -28.47
C THR A 141 3.99 13.30 -29.34
N ARG A 142 3.26 12.19 -29.25
CA ARG A 142 3.55 10.95 -29.98
C ARG A 142 2.54 10.72 -31.10
N ASP A 143 2.96 9.94 -32.09
CA ASP A 143 2.04 9.41 -33.09
C ASP A 143 1.27 8.24 -32.49
N THR A 144 -0.01 8.45 -32.21
CA THR A 144 -0.90 7.44 -31.63
C THR A 144 -1.75 6.70 -32.66
N THR A 145 -1.50 6.87 -33.97
CA THR A 145 -2.33 6.26 -35.02
C THR A 145 -2.27 4.74 -35.03
N ALA A 146 -1.19 4.15 -34.52
CA ALA A 146 -1.01 2.70 -34.38
C ALA A 146 -1.72 2.11 -33.16
N LEU A 147 -2.16 2.94 -32.20
CA LEU A 147 -2.94 2.47 -31.06
C LEU A 147 -4.35 2.11 -31.48
N VAL A 148 -4.91 1.07 -30.87
CA VAL A 148 -6.22 0.51 -31.26
C VAL A 148 -7.31 0.97 -30.28
N PRO A 149 -8.29 1.78 -30.71
CA PRO A 149 -9.40 2.18 -29.85
C PRO A 149 -10.15 0.99 -29.24
N GLY A 150 -10.37 1.04 -27.93
CA GLY A 150 -10.95 -0.06 -27.16
C GLY A 150 -9.91 -0.93 -26.45
N VAL A 151 -8.63 -0.88 -26.86
CA VAL A 151 -7.53 -1.47 -26.11
C VAL A 151 -7.09 -0.51 -25.00
N THR A 152 -6.98 -1.04 -23.78
CA THR A 152 -6.33 -0.37 -22.66
C THR A 152 -4.85 -0.75 -22.68
N TYR A 153 -3.96 0.23 -22.81
CA TYR A 153 -2.53 0.01 -22.70
C TYR A 153 -2.06 0.40 -21.31
N LEU A 154 -1.27 -0.46 -20.70
CA LEU A 154 -0.73 -0.26 -19.35
C LEU A 154 0.76 -0.07 -19.47
N ALA A 155 1.26 1.05 -18.97
CA ALA A 155 2.67 1.39 -19.05
C ALA A 155 3.18 1.88 -17.70
N GLU A 156 4.50 1.85 -17.49
CA GLU A 156 5.15 2.49 -16.36
C GLU A 156 5.69 3.87 -16.78
N ILE A 157 5.31 4.89 -16.02
CA ILE A 157 5.74 6.28 -16.20
C ILE A 157 7.09 6.49 -15.51
N LEU A 158 8.11 6.82 -16.30
CA LEU A 158 9.45 7.12 -15.82
C LEU A 158 9.84 8.57 -16.16
N TYR A 159 10.24 9.31 -15.14
CA TYR A 159 10.95 10.59 -15.28
C TYR A 159 11.77 10.87 -14.01
N PRO A 160 12.83 11.70 -14.07
CA PRO A 160 13.78 11.84 -12.96
C PRO A 160 13.14 12.27 -11.64
N GLN A 161 12.13 13.14 -11.69
CA GLN A 161 11.40 13.61 -10.50
C GLN A 161 10.36 12.60 -9.96
N ASN A 162 10.15 11.47 -10.65
CA ASN A 162 9.26 10.37 -10.23
C ASN A 162 10.02 9.18 -9.63
N ARG A 163 11.29 9.39 -9.24
CA ARG A 163 12.10 8.32 -8.69
C ARG A 163 11.48 7.79 -7.39
N ILE A 164 11.26 6.48 -7.34
CA ILE A 164 10.83 5.77 -6.13
C ILE A 164 12.08 5.21 -5.44
N VAL A 165 12.75 4.20 -6.02
CA VAL A 165 14.07 3.73 -5.57
C VAL A 165 15.06 3.66 -6.74
N VAL A 166 14.67 3.00 -7.84
CA VAL A 166 15.52 2.75 -9.00
C VAL A 166 15.94 4.07 -9.65
N ASP A 167 17.23 4.20 -9.96
CA ASP A 167 17.80 5.38 -10.60
C ASP A 167 17.88 5.21 -12.11
N TYR A 168 16.83 5.62 -12.82
CA TYR A 168 16.83 5.63 -14.28
C TYR A 168 17.60 6.83 -14.89
N GLY A 169 18.33 7.62 -14.08
CA GLY A 169 19.04 8.82 -14.53
C GLY A 169 18.11 9.82 -15.20
N ASP A 170 18.48 10.28 -16.40
CA ASP A 170 17.69 11.24 -17.18
C ASP A 170 16.56 10.60 -18.01
N ARG A 171 16.33 9.30 -17.90
CA ARG A 171 15.33 8.58 -18.71
C ARG A 171 13.94 9.17 -18.50
N ARG A 172 13.24 9.37 -19.61
CA ARG A 172 11.85 9.83 -19.68
C ARG A 172 11.08 8.89 -20.59
N ASP A 173 10.19 8.08 -20.06
CA ASP A 173 9.60 6.97 -20.81
C ASP A 173 8.17 6.61 -20.38
N LEU A 174 7.48 5.90 -21.27
CA LEU A 174 6.25 5.17 -21.00
C LEU A 174 6.49 3.71 -21.37
N VAL A 175 6.95 2.91 -20.40
CA VAL A 175 7.37 1.53 -20.63
C VAL A 175 6.14 0.62 -20.69
N LEU A 176 5.78 0.09 -21.86
CA LEU A 176 4.62 -0.80 -22.00
C LEU A 176 4.81 -2.07 -21.15
N LEU A 177 3.81 -2.39 -20.33
CA LEU A 177 3.79 -3.54 -19.42
C LEU A 177 2.82 -4.62 -19.88
N ALA A 178 1.62 -4.23 -20.31
CA ALA A 178 0.54 -5.12 -20.72
C ALA A 178 -0.53 -4.33 -21.51
N ALA A 179 -1.44 -5.03 -22.16
CA ALA A 179 -2.62 -4.42 -22.76
C ALA A 179 -3.84 -5.35 -22.69
N PHE A 180 -5.04 -4.76 -22.64
CA PHE A 180 -6.30 -5.49 -22.55
C PHE A 180 -7.30 -4.99 -23.58
N GLY A 181 -7.95 -5.93 -24.26
CA GLY A 181 -9.07 -5.64 -25.17
C GLY A 181 -10.33 -5.18 -24.42
N PRO A 182 -11.35 -4.71 -25.16
CA PRO A 182 -12.59 -4.20 -24.58
C PRO A 182 -13.46 -5.27 -23.90
N ASP A 183 -13.21 -6.54 -24.19
CA ASP A 183 -13.83 -7.73 -23.58
C ASP A 183 -13.06 -8.21 -22.33
N GLY A 184 -11.92 -7.59 -22.04
CA GLY A 184 -11.02 -7.95 -20.95
C GLY A 184 -10.02 -9.04 -21.27
N THR A 185 -9.95 -9.50 -22.53
CA THR A 185 -8.90 -10.41 -22.99
C THR A 185 -7.55 -9.70 -22.99
N GLU A 186 -6.53 -10.34 -22.44
CA GLU A 186 -5.16 -9.81 -22.48
C GLU A 186 -4.61 -9.88 -23.92
N VAL A 187 -4.16 -8.74 -24.44
CA VAL A 187 -3.50 -8.66 -25.75
C VAL A 187 -2.06 -9.15 -25.59
N PRO A 188 -1.57 -10.08 -26.42
CA PRO A 188 -0.19 -10.53 -26.37
C PRO A 188 0.80 -9.36 -26.43
N LEU A 189 1.84 -9.38 -25.58
CA LEU A 189 2.77 -8.25 -25.47
C LEU A 189 3.41 -7.88 -26.81
N ALA A 190 3.76 -8.87 -27.65
CA ALA A 190 4.35 -8.64 -28.96
C ALA A 190 3.40 -7.89 -29.92
N GLU A 191 2.09 -8.17 -29.84
CA GLU A 191 1.07 -7.45 -30.62
C GLU A 191 0.89 -6.03 -30.06
N ALA A 192 0.76 -5.90 -28.74
CA ALA A 192 0.66 -4.59 -28.09
C ALA A 192 1.91 -3.72 -28.36
N ALA A 193 3.10 -4.32 -28.42
CA ALA A 193 4.35 -3.65 -28.76
C ALA A 193 4.36 -3.07 -30.17
N ALA A 194 3.74 -3.75 -31.14
CA ALA A 194 3.60 -3.23 -32.50
C ALA A 194 2.73 -1.96 -32.52
N HIS A 195 1.64 -1.94 -31.74
CA HIS A 195 0.79 -0.75 -31.58
C HIS A 195 1.51 0.38 -30.82
N TRP A 196 2.39 0.04 -29.89
CA TRP A 196 3.10 0.98 -29.00
C TRP A 196 4.34 1.63 -29.63
N GLN A 197 4.70 1.22 -30.85
CA GLN A 197 5.88 1.73 -31.54
C GLN A 197 5.85 3.25 -31.65
N GLY A 198 6.92 3.92 -31.18
CA GLY A 198 7.02 5.38 -31.20
C GLY A 198 6.40 6.10 -29.99
N ILE A 199 5.67 5.38 -29.13
CA ILE A 199 5.14 5.94 -27.87
C ILE A 199 6.20 5.92 -26.76
N GLY A 200 6.71 4.73 -26.46
CA GLY A 200 7.72 4.46 -25.44
C GLY A 200 8.34 3.08 -25.60
N SER A 201 9.22 2.68 -24.68
CA SER A 201 9.83 1.34 -24.73
C SER A 201 8.84 0.24 -24.33
N VAL A 202 9.22 -1.01 -24.54
CA VAL A 202 8.50 -2.18 -24.03
C VAL A 202 9.30 -2.77 -22.88
N VAL A 203 8.63 -3.30 -21.86
CA VAL A 203 9.27 -3.98 -20.73
C VAL A 203 10.15 -5.15 -21.20
N THR A 204 11.29 -5.34 -20.53
CA THR A 204 12.16 -6.49 -20.78
C THR A 204 11.47 -7.78 -20.37
N VAL A 205 11.55 -8.79 -21.23
CA VAL A 205 11.11 -10.16 -20.92
C VAL A 205 12.33 -11.07 -20.95
N TRP A 206 12.54 -11.81 -19.87
CA TRP A 206 13.62 -12.77 -19.72
C TRP A 206 13.14 -14.17 -20.12
N PRO A 207 14.08 -15.06 -20.53
CA PRO A 207 13.76 -16.47 -20.74
C PRO A 207 13.09 -17.09 -19.50
N ALA A 208 12.16 -18.02 -19.73
CA ALA A 208 11.53 -18.76 -18.65
C ALA A 208 12.59 -19.54 -17.83
N MET A 209 12.44 -19.54 -16.52
CA MET A 209 13.30 -20.26 -15.57
C MET A 209 12.47 -20.85 -14.41
N PRO A 210 12.97 -21.84 -13.68
CA PRO A 210 12.30 -22.35 -12.48
C PRO A 210 12.07 -21.25 -11.44
N LEU A 211 10.93 -21.31 -10.73
CA LEU A 211 10.60 -20.33 -9.69
C LEU A 211 11.69 -20.23 -8.61
N ALA A 212 12.19 -21.37 -8.14
CA ALA A 212 13.25 -21.41 -7.12
C ALA A 212 14.54 -20.71 -7.58
N GLU A 213 14.87 -20.79 -8.88
CA GLU A 213 16.03 -20.10 -9.44
C GLU A 213 15.83 -18.59 -9.45
N LEU A 214 14.65 -18.11 -9.88
CA LEU A 214 14.32 -16.69 -9.87
C LEU A 214 14.33 -16.10 -8.44
N LEU A 215 13.83 -16.85 -7.45
CA LEU A 215 13.84 -16.42 -6.05
C LEU A 215 15.27 -16.32 -5.50
N ALA A 216 16.13 -17.30 -5.80
CA ALA A 216 17.54 -17.25 -5.40
C ALA A 216 18.29 -16.06 -6.05
N LEU A 217 17.97 -15.73 -7.31
CA LEU A 217 18.48 -14.53 -7.97
C LEU A 217 17.99 -13.25 -7.28
N ALA A 218 16.70 -13.17 -6.95
CA ALA A 218 16.14 -12.00 -6.27
C ALA A 218 16.74 -11.78 -4.87
N GLU A 219 16.93 -12.86 -4.10
CA GLU A 219 17.54 -12.82 -2.78
C GLU A 219 19.02 -12.39 -2.84
N SER A 220 19.77 -12.94 -3.80
CA SER A 220 21.19 -12.61 -4.02
C SER A 220 21.42 -11.28 -4.74
N ASN A 221 20.36 -10.55 -5.11
CA ASN A 221 20.42 -9.30 -5.88
C ASN A 221 21.14 -9.47 -7.22
N THR A 222 20.78 -10.51 -7.96
CA THR A 222 21.35 -10.84 -9.27
C THR A 222 20.25 -10.81 -10.32
N LEU A 223 20.52 -10.25 -11.49
CA LEU A 223 19.60 -10.28 -12.63
C LEU A 223 19.65 -11.65 -13.32
N PRO A 224 18.62 -12.05 -14.09
CA PRO A 224 18.66 -13.30 -14.86
C PRO A 224 19.82 -13.43 -15.85
N GLY A 225 20.46 -12.31 -16.24
CA GLY A 225 21.69 -12.32 -17.04
C GLY A 225 22.97 -12.68 -16.27
N GLY A 226 22.91 -12.79 -14.95
CA GLY A 226 24.05 -13.07 -14.07
C GLY A 226 24.76 -11.83 -13.53
N ASP A 227 24.37 -10.64 -14.00
CA ASP A 227 24.94 -9.38 -13.50
C ASP A 227 24.39 -9.07 -12.10
N PRO A 228 25.24 -8.64 -11.14
CA PRO A 228 24.77 -8.13 -9.87
C PRO A 228 23.98 -6.84 -10.09
N ALA A 229 22.87 -6.69 -9.38
CA ALA A 229 22.07 -5.48 -9.34
C ALA A 229 22.04 -4.93 -7.91
N THR A 230 22.24 -3.64 -7.76
CA THR A 230 21.89 -2.95 -6.53
C THR A 230 20.39 -2.66 -6.52
N GLY A 231 19.84 -2.32 -5.36
CA GLY A 231 18.43 -1.91 -5.26
C GLY A 231 18.11 -0.60 -5.99
N THR A 232 19.12 0.16 -6.43
CA THR A 232 18.94 1.32 -7.31
C THR A 232 19.00 0.96 -8.80
N ASP A 233 19.36 -0.28 -9.16
CA ASP A 233 19.44 -0.72 -10.56
C ASP A 233 18.15 -1.40 -11.03
N ALA A 234 17.50 -2.17 -10.16
CA ALA A 234 16.25 -2.87 -10.45
C ALA A 234 15.40 -3.11 -9.20
N GLU A 235 14.07 -3.15 -9.37
CA GLU A 235 13.16 -3.53 -8.28
C GLU A 235 13.05 -5.04 -8.11
N GLY A 236 13.07 -5.77 -9.23
CA GLY A 236 12.85 -7.21 -9.27
C GLY A 236 12.02 -7.58 -10.49
N PHE A 237 11.10 -8.52 -10.30
CA PHE A 237 10.45 -9.23 -11.40
C PHE A 237 8.94 -9.35 -11.22
N VAL A 238 8.22 -9.38 -12.33
CA VAL A 238 6.82 -9.81 -12.42
C VAL A 238 6.80 -11.13 -13.18
N LEU A 239 6.22 -12.15 -12.54
CA LEU A 239 5.95 -13.44 -13.16
C LEU A 239 4.58 -13.37 -13.79
N ARG A 240 4.46 -13.78 -15.07
CA ARG A 240 3.18 -13.96 -15.75
C ARG A 240 3.04 -15.43 -16.16
N PHE A 241 2.18 -16.15 -15.48
CA PHE A 241 1.89 -17.54 -15.78
C PHE A 241 0.98 -17.68 -17.01
N ALA A 242 0.98 -18.86 -17.63
CA ALA A 242 0.20 -19.13 -18.84
C ALA A 242 -1.31 -18.86 -18.69
N SER A 243 -1.88 -19.09 -17.51
CA SER A 243 -3.27 -18.76 -17.16
C SER A 243 -3.56 -17.26 -17.06
N GLY A 244 -2.52 -16.41 -17.06
CA GLY A 244 -2.61 -14.97 -16.81
C GLY A 244 -2.46 -14.58 -15.34
N VAL A 245 -2.37 -15.55 -14.42
CA VAL A 245 -1.99 -15.30 -13.02
C VAL A 245 -0.64 -14.58 -12.99
N ARG A 246 -0.52 -13.59 -12.10
CA ARG A 246 0.71 -12.83 -11.91
C ARG A 246 1.15 -12.87 -10.46
N ALA A 247 2.46 -12.82 -10.27
CA ALA A 247 3.10 -12.66 -8.97
C ALA A 247 4.30 -11.72 -9.11
N LYS A 248 4.80 -11.18 -8.00
CA LYS A 248 6.01 -10.35 -7.98
C LYS A 248 7.06 -10.93 -7.03
N ALA A 249 8.31 -10.86 -7.46
CA ALA A 249 9.49 -11.12 -6.64
C ALA A 249 10.35 -9.86 -6.66
N LYS A 250 10.88 -9.42 -5.52
CA LYS A 250 11.66 -8.18 -5.42
C LYS A 250 13.07 -8.48 -4.97
N LEU A 251 14.03 -7.68 -5.43
CA LEU A 251 15.40 -7.77 -4.96
C LEU A 251 15.46 -7.41 -3.46
N GLY A 252 16.21 -8.18 -2.68
CA GLY A 252 16.36 -7.92 -1.24
C GLY A 252 16.87 -6.50 -0.95
N GLU A 253 17.84 -6.03 -1.74
CA GLU A 253 18.43 -4.70 -1.64
C GLU A 253 17.45 -3.60 -2.04
N TYR A 254 16.58 -3.83 -3.04
CA TYR A 254 15.52 -2.89 -3.38
C TYR A 254 14.56 -2.72 -2.19
N VAL A 255 14.11 -3.83 -1.61
CA VAL A 255 13.21 -3.81 -0.44
C VAL A 255 13.89 -3.03 0.70
N ARG A 256 15.17 -3.31 0.99
CA ARG A 256 15.95 -2.61 2.02
C ARG A 256 16.05 -1.10 1.76
N LEU A 257 16.39 -0.69 0.54
CA LEU A 257 16.52 0.74 0.20
C LEU A 257 15.18 1.47 0.23
N HIS A 258 14.13 0.84 -0.29
CA HIS A 258 12.78 1.39 -0.20
C HIS A 258 12.41 1.66 1.26
N ARG A 259 12.85 0.78 2.18
CA ARG A 259 12.68 0.97 3.62
C ARG A 259 13.42 2.19 4.17
N LEU A 260 14.69 2.33 3.84
CA LEU A 260 15.52 3.42 4.36
C LEU A 260 15.06 4.80 3.85
N LEU A 261 14.53 4.86 2.62
CA LEU A 261 14.10 6.12 2.01
C LEU A 261 12.83 6.71 2.64
N THR A 262 11.96 5.90 3.24
CA THR A 262 10.66 6.37 3.77
C THR A 262 10.78 7.04 5.14
N ARG A 263 11.91 6.86 5.85
CA ARG A 263 12.24 7.51 7.14
C ARG A 263 11.21 7.31 8.26
N VAL A 264 10.27 6.39 8.11
CA VAL A 264 9.28 6.07 9.14
C VAL A 264 9.94 5.27 10.26
N THR A 265 9.74 5.71 11.51
CA THR A 265 10.26 5.04 12.70
C THR A 265 9.16 4.40 13.53
N GLU A 266 9.52 3.50 14.45
CA GLU A 266 8.57 2.96 15.43
C GLU A 266 7.92 4.04 16.29
N ARG A 267 8.60 5.18 16.50
CA ARG A 267 8.02 6.33 17.22
C ARG A 267 6.91 7.00 16.43
N ASP A 268 7.04 7.04 15.11
CA ASP A 268 6.01 7.60 14.25
C ASP A 268 4.80 6.66 14.21
N ILE A 269 5.03 5.34 14.20
CA ILE A 269 3.97 4.34 14.35
C ILE A 269 3.28 4.47 15.72
N TRP A 270 4.05 4.48 16.82
CA TRP A 270 3.54 4.64 18.18
C TRP A 270 2.69 5.91 18.34
N ARG A 271 3.16 7.03 17.78
CA ARG A 271 2.42 8.30 17.83
C ARG A 271 1.14 8.21 17.01
N SER A 272 1.25 7.79 15.75
CA SER A 272 0.13 7.75 14.80
C SER A 272 -0.95 6.78 15.24
N HIS A 273 -0.56 5.57 15.65
CA HIS A 273 -1.49 4.59 16.21
C HIS A 273 -2.10 5.09 17.54
N GLY A 274 -1.30 5.73 18.40
CA GLY A 274 -1.80 6.34 19.64
C GLY A 274 -2.88 7.41 19.41
N VAL A 275 -2.71 8.29 18.42
CA VAL A 275 -3.75 9.28 18.07
C VAL A 275 -5.05 8.61 17.64
N GLN A 276 -4.97 7.57 16.79
CA GLN A 276 -6.16 6.83 16.36
C GLN A 276 -6.82 6.08 17.52
N ARG A 277 -6.03 5.37 18.33
CA ARG A 277 -6.49 4.60 19.49
C ARG A 277 -7.26 5.47 20.49
N PHE A 278 -6.84 6.72 20.66
CA PHE A 278 -7.40 7.64 21.64
C PHE A 278 -8.15 8.83 21.01
N ALA A 279 -8.65 8.69 19.77
CA ALA A 279 -9.29 9.79 19.02
C ALA A 279 -10.47 10.48 19.73
N GLY A 280 -11.09 9.82 20.73
CA GLY A 280 -12.16 10.41 21.55
C GLY A 280 -11.69 11.36 22.66
N LEU A 281 -10.37 11.49 22.91
CA LEU A 281 -9.83 12.37 23.95
C LEU A 281 -9.61 13.80 23.43
N PRO A 282 -9.66 14.82 24.31
CA PRO A 282 -9.35 16.20 23.92
C PRO A 282 -7.93 16.32 23.34
N ALA A 283 -7.76 17.09 22.26
CA ALA A 283 -6.48 17.25 21.56
C ALA A 283 -5.31 17.65 22.49
N LYS A 284 -5.58 18.50 23.50
CA LYS A 284 -4.58 18.88 24.52
C LYS A 284 -4.09 17.69 25.35
N GLN A 285 -4.96 16.75 25.69
CA GLN A 285 -4.58 15.55 26.45
C GLN A 285 -3.76 14.61 25.57
N LEU A 286 -4.16 14.43 24.30
CA LEU A 286 -3.41 13.65 23.32
C LEU A 286 -2.01 14.22 23.08
N ALA A 287 -1.91 15.52 22.81
CA ALA A 287 -0.64 16.22 22.61
C ALA A 287 0.33 15.98 23.79
N GLN A 288 -0.17 16.12 25.02
CA GLN A 288 0.62 15.86 26.23
C GLN A 288 0.98 14.37 26.41
N GLY A 289 0.06 13.47 26.09
CA GLY A 289 0.25 12.02 26.22
C GLY A 289 1.20 11.44 25.18
N LEU A 290 1.21 12.00 23.97
CA LEU A 290 1.92 11.48 22.80
C LEU A 290 3.18 12.31 22.45
N ASN A 291 3.52 13.29 23.29
CA ASN A 291 4.69 14.15 23.12
C ASN A 291 4.73 14.81 21.73
N CYS A 292 3.62 15.44 21.36
CA CYS A 292 3.44 16.22 20.14
C CYS A 292 2.69 17.52 20.44
N THR A 293 2.50 18.38 19.42
CA THR A 293 1.75 19.63 19.56
C THR A 293 0.25 19.40 19.31
N VAL A 294 -0.60 20.33 19.76
CA VAL A 294 -2.04 20.29 19.42
C VAL A 294 -2.25 20.49 17.92
N ALA A 295 -1.42 21.31 17.27
CA ALA A 295 -1.46 21.51 15.82
C ALA A 295 -1.17 20.20 15.07
N ASP A 296 -0.21 19.40 15.54
CA ASP A 296 0.09 18.08 14.96
C ASP A 296 -1.16 17.18 15.02
N ILE A 297 -1.87 17.16 16.15
CA ILE A 297 -3.11 16.38 16.32
C ILE A 297 -4.23 16.85 15.39
N GLU A 298 -4.37 18.16 15.21
CA GLU A 298 -5.38 18.77 14.34
C GLU A 298 -5.06 18.55 12.85
N GLU A 299 -3.78 18.50 12.48
CA GLU A 299 -3.31 18.25 11.10
C GLU A 299 -3.63 16.82 10.63
N TYR A 300 -3.52 15.82 11.51
CA TYR A 300 -3.70 14.40 11.17
C TYR A 300 -5.12 14.00 10.73
N GLY A 301 -6.10 14.91 10.74
CA GLY A 301 -7.43 14.69 10.16
C GLY A 301 -8.21 13.48 10.71
N GLY A 302 -7.79 12.91 11.85
CA GLY A 302 -8.38 11.74 12.49
C GLY A 302 -7.84 10.37 12.05
N LYS A 303 -6.95 10.26 11.06
CA LYS A 303 -6.34 8.97 10.64
C LYS A 303 -4.83 9.03 10.35
N PRO A 304 -3.99 9.42 11.32
CA PRO A 304 -2.55 9.58 11.13
C PRO A 304 -1.81 8.31 10.71
N LEU A 305 -2.25 7.14 11.16
CA LEU A 305 -1.61 5.89 10.74
C LEU A 305 -1.86 5.65 9.25
N ASP A 306 -3.07 5.91 8.75
CA ASP A 306 -3.41 5.76 7.33
C ASP A 306 -2.55 6.72 6.48
N GLU A 307 -2.30 7.95 6.95
CA GLU A 307 -1.43 8.93 6.29
C GLU A 307 0.04 8.49 6.30
N LEU A 308 0.53 7.97 7.42
CA LEU A 308 1.87 7.38 7.52
C LEU A 308 2.00 6.18 6.59
N LEU A 309 0.99 5.33 6.55
CA LEU A 309 0.92 4.16 5.68
C LEU A 309 0.94 4.55 4.19
N GLN A 310 0.37 5.70 3.81
CA GLN A 310 0.45 6.21 2.43
C GLN A 310 1.88 6.63 2.02
N GLN A 311 2.75 6.90 2.99
CA GLN A 311 4.14 7.31 2.74
C GLN A 311 5.12 6.13 2.68
N VAL A 312 4.68 4.94 3.13
CA VAL A 312 5.51 3.73 3.15
C VAL A 312 5.04 2.70 2.12
N PRO A 313 5.95 1.84 1.65
CA PRO A 313 5.64 0.78 0.72
C PRO A 313 4.75 -0.27 1.37
N ASP A 314 4.02 -1.04 0.56
CA ASP A 314 3.18 -2.14 1.04
C ASP A 314 3.96 -3.16 1.87
N GLU A 315 5.26 -3.36 1.55
CA GLU A 315 6.15 -4.26 2.28
C GLU A 315 6.39 -3.85 3.74
N PHE A 316 6.00 -2.63 4.14
CA PHE A 316 6.06 -2.17 5.53
C PHE A 316 4.88 -2.61 6.37
N ASP A 317 3.77 -3.05 5.76
CA ASP A 317 2.54 -3.31 6.50
C ASP A 317 2.71 -4.38 7.58
N ALA A 318 3.45 -5.44 7.27
CA ALA A 318 3.75 -6.50 8.23
C ALA A 318 4.59 -6.00 9.41
N TRP A 319 5.59 -5.15 9.14
CA TRP A 319 6.41 -4.55 10.19
C TRP A 319 5.62 -3.55 11.03
N VAL A 320 4.80 -2.69 10.41
CA VAL A 320 3.93 -1.75 11.13
C VAL A 320 2.98 -2.50 12.06
N ARG A 321 2.38 -3.60 11.57
CA ARG A 321 1.54 -4.49 12.40
C ARG A 321 2.31 -5.08 13.57
N SER A 322 3.49 -5.66 13.34
CA SER A 322 4.24 -6.29 14.42
C SER A 322 4.67 -5.28 15.49
N VAL A 323 5.01 -4.05 15.08
CA VAL A 323 5.27 -2.93 16.01
C VAL A 323 4.01 -2.58 16.80
N ILE A 324 2.85 -2.43 16.14
CA ILE A 324 1.58 -2.11 16.82
C ILE A 324 1.19 -3.22 17.80
N GLU A 325 1.22 -4.48 17.37
CA GLU A 325 0.91 -5.65 18.20
C GLU A 325 1.80 -5.68 19.45
N ARG A 326 3.11 -5.51 19.28
CA ARG A 326 4.06 -5.43 20.40
C ARG A 326 3.73 -4.28 21.35
N LEU A 327 3.49 -3.07 20.83
CA LEU A 327 3.16 -1.89 21.65
C LEU A 327 1.84 -2.08 22.42
N ASP A 328 0.83 -2.67 21.79
CA ASP A 328 -0.47 -2.98 22.42
C ASP A 328 -0.32 -4.04 23.50
N GLU A 329 0.47 -5.09 23.27
CA GLU A 329 0.76 -6.13 24.27
C GLU A 329 1.51 -5.56 25.47
N GLU A 330 2.52 -4.71 25.24
CA GLU A 330 3.27 -4.03 26.29
C GLU A 330 2.35 -3.08 27.10
N ALA A 331 1.48 -2.33 26.42
CA ALA A 331 0.53 -1.42 27.08
C ALA A 331 -0.52 -2.22 27.89
N ALA A 332 -1.01 -3.33 27.36
CA ALA A 332 -1.94 -4.22 28.06
C ALA A 332 -1.28 -4.90 29.28
N ARG A 333 -0.01 -5.30 29.16
CA ARG A 333 0.77 -5.82 30.31
C ARG A 333 0.84 -4.78 31.42
N ARG A 334 1.11 -3.53 31.05
CA ARG A 334 1.20 -2.42 32.00
C ARG A 334 -0.13 -2.11 32.68
N GLU A 335 -1.25 -2.14 31.96
CA GLU A 335 -2.58 -2.03 32.56
C GLU A 335 -2.83 -3.14 33.60
N ARG A 336 -2.44 -4.39 33.30
CA ARG A 336 -2.55 -5.50 34.27
C ARG A 336 -1.69 -5.28 35.53
N GLU A 337 -0.50 -4.73 35.38
CA GLU A 337 0.38 -4.38 36.52
C GLU A 337 -0.23 -3.28 37.39
N ILE A 338 -0.80 -2.24 36.77
CA ILE A 338 -1.51 -1.16 37.44
C ILE A 338 -2.72 -1.71 38.21
N ASP A 339 -3.51 -2.57 37.57
CA ASP A 339 -4.72 -3.13 38.18
C ASP A 339 -4.39 -4.07 39.35
N ALA A 340 -3.35 -4.89 39.22
CA ALA A 340 -2.88 -5.75 40.31
C ALA A 340 -2.37 -4.93 41.51
N ALA A 341 -1.57 -3.88 41.24
CA ALA A 341 -1.07 -2.98 42.27
C ALA A 341 -2.21 -2.17 42.93
N PHE A 342 -3.20 -1.73 42.16
CA PHE A 342 -4.38 -1.05 42.69
C PHE A 342 -5.23 -1.97 43.56
N ALA A 343 -5.49 -3.21 43.10
CA ALA A 343 -6.26 -4.20 43.85
C ALA A 343 -5.64 -4.49 45.22
N ALA A 344 -4.31 -4.59 45.31
CA ALA A 344 -3.61 -4.76 46.59
C ALA A 344 -3.86 -3.60 47.58
N LEU A 345 -4.08 -2.39 47.06
CA LEU A 345 -4.29 -1.17 47.85
C LEU A 345 -5.76 -0.75 47.96
N ALA A 346 -6.69 -1.45 47.30
CA ALA A 346 -8.10 -1.07 47.20
C ALA A 346 -8.79 -0.92 48.57
N HIS A 347 -8.35 -1.68 49.57
CA HIS A 347 -8.83 -1.58 50.94
C HIS A 347 -8.55 -0.22 51.61
N LEU A 348 -7.61 0.56 51.08
CA LEU A 348 -7.25 1.91 51.55
C LEU A 348 -7.97 3.02 50.78
N ALA A 349 -8.81 2.70 49.79
CA ALA A 349 -9.43 3.69 48.91
C ALA A 349 -10.27 4.75 49.66
N GLY A 350 -10.79 4.42 50.85
CA GLY A 350 -11.53 5.34 51.71
C GLY A 350 -10.68 6.38 52.47
N ASP A 351 -9.35 6.19 52.54
CA ASP A 351 -8.41 7.13 53.16
C ASP A 351 -7.29 7.45 52.16
N ARG A 352 -7.45 8.56 51.44
CA ARG A 352 -6.47 9.03 50.44
C ARG A 352 -5.07 9.24 51.03
N GLY A 353 -4.98 9.61 52.32
CA GLY A 353 -3.70 9.79 53.01
C GLY A 353 -3.00 8.47 53.28
N ALA A 354 -3.74 7.45 53.74
CA ALA A 354 -3.22 6.09 53.91
C ALA A 354 -2.85 5.46 52.56
N PHE A 355 -3.70 5.61 51.54
CA PHE A 355 -3.42 5.17 50.18
C PHE A 355 -2.11 5.79 49.65
N ALA A 356 -1.93 7.11 49.79
CA ALA A 356 -0.73 7.80 49.32
C ALA A 356 0.56 7.32 50.00
N ARG A 357 0.50 6.94 51.29
CA ARG A 357 1.64 6.32 51.98
C ARG A 357 1.94 4.93 51.40
N ALA A 358 0.93 4.09 51.21
CA ALA A 358 1.11 2.75 50.66
C ALA A 358 1.60 2.76 49.20
N VAL A 359 1.15 3.72 48.37
CA VAL A 359 1.63 3.90 46.98
C VAL A 359 3.13 4.19 46.94
N ARG A 360 3.70 4.89 47.93
CA ARG A 360 5.15 5.16 47.98
C ARG A 360 5.98 3.90 48.15
N GLU A 361 5.43 2.89 48.81
CA GLU A 361 6.06 1.60 49.07
C GLU A 361 5.89 0.62 47.89
N VAL A 362 5.09 0.96 46.87
CA VAL A 362 4.95 0.11 45.67
C VAL A 362 6.31 0.00 44.97
N PRO A 363 6.82 -1.23 44.73
CA PRO A 363 8.18 -1.44 44.22
C PRO A 363 8.45 -0.75 42.89
N ASP A 364 7.50 -0.82 41.95
CA ASP A 364 7.62 -0.14 40.68
C ASP A 364 7.16 1.33 40.81
N PRO A 365 8.07 2.31 40.73
CA PRO A 365 7.71 3.73 40.80
C PRO A 365 6.91 4.20 39.58
N SER A 366 7.02 3.50 38.46
CA SER A 366 6.45 3.91 37.18
C SER A 366 4.92 3.75 37.13
N VAL A 367 4.34 2.86 37.94
CA VAL A 367 2.88 2.68 38.05
C VAL A 367 2.23 3.62 39.07
N ARG A 368 3.01 4.21 39.99
CA ARG A 368 2.48 5.02 41.11
C ARG A 368 1.54 6.16 40.67
N PRO A 369 1.83 6.95 39.61
CA PRO A 369 0.90 8.00 39.15
C PRO A 369 -0.44 7.43 38.66
N ALA A 370 -0.42 6.24 38.03
CA ALA A 370 -1.62 5.59 37.51
C ALA A 370 -2.53 5.04 38.62
N LEU A 371 -1.98 4.66 39.77
CA LEU A 371 -2.76 4.22 40.93
C LEU A 371 -3.71 5.31 41.46
N PHE A 372 -3.30 6.58 41.41
CA PHE A 372 -4.17 7.70 41.78
C PHE A 372 -5.27 7.94 40.72
N LEU A 373 -4.97 7.72 39.44
CA LEU A 373 -5.99 7.78 38.39
C LEU A 373 -7.04 6.68 38.59
N ARG A 374 -6.62 5.45 38.90
CA ARG A 374 -7.54 4.36 39.25
C ARG A 374 -8.37 4.67 40.50
N LEU A 375 -7.76 5.22 41.56
CA LEU A 375 -8.46 5.65 42.77
C LEU A 375 -9.57 6.67 42.45
N ASP A 376 -9.29 7.59 41.51
CA ASP A 376 -10.23 8.63 41.08
C ASP A 376 -11.22 8.15 40.00
N GLY A 377 -11.23 6.85 39.67
CA GLY A 377 -12.12 6.26 38.66
C GLY A 377 -11.79 6.69 37.21
N ARG A 378 -10.56 7.15 36.95
CA ARG A 378 -10.11 7.62 35.64
C ARG A 378 -9.36 6.53 34.88
N SER A 379 -9.45 6.56 33.55
CA SER A 379 -8.69 5.68 32.66
C SER A 379 -7.18 5.94 32.77
N THR A 380 -6.41 4.85 32.74
CA THR A 380 -4.94 4.84 32.72
C THR A 380 -4.37 4.52 31.35
N GLU A 381 -5.21 4.21 30.36
CA GLU A 381 -4.77 3.68 29.06
C GLU A 381 -3.80 4.62 28.33
N LEU A 382 -4.06 5.93 28.30
CA LEU A 382 -3.14 6.89 27.68
C LEU A 382 -1.81 7.00 28.43
N VAL A 383 -1.82 6.82 29.76
CA VAL A 383 -0.60 6.83 30.57
C VAL A 383 0.21 5.55 30.31
N SER A 384 -0.45 4.41 30.17
CA SER A 384 0.17 3.14 29.84
C SER A 384 0.75 3.16 28.43
N TRP A 385 0.02 3.71 27.45
CA TRP A 385 0.52 3.92 26.09
C TRP A 385 1.72 4.86 26.04
N ARG A 386 1.71 5.93 26.85
CA ARG A 386 2.86 6.84 26.95
C ARG A 386 4.13 6.16 27.43
N ALA A 387 4.00 5.17 28.30
CA ALA A 387 5.13 4.48 28.89
C ALA A 387 5.79 3.47 27.95
N VAL A 388 5.06 2.95 26.94
CA VAL A 388 5.60 2.03 25.92
C VAL A 388 6.21 2.77 24.73
N ARG A 389 6.47 4.08 24.88
CA ARG A 389 7.12 4.87 23.83
C ARG A 389 8.55 4.33 23.58
N PRO A 390 8.92 4.01 22.33
CA PRO A 390 10.27 3.52 22.01
C PRO A 390 11.41 4.50 22.40
N GLU A 391 12.46 4.00 23.10
CA GLU A 391 13.56 4.81 23.68
C GLU A 391 14.67 5.21 22.69
N THR A 392 14.94 4.39 21.68
CA THR A 392 15.93 4.63 20.62
C THR A 392 15.43 3.90 19.37
N SER A 393 15.24 4.63 18.28
CA SER A 393 14.86 4.04 16.99
C SER A 393 16.13 3.88 16.18
N ASP A 394 16.70 2.67 16.13
CA ASP A 394 17.44 2.31 14.93
C ASP A 394 16.41 2.16 13.80
N PRO A 395 16.65 2.72 12.61
CA PRO A 395 15.91 2.29 11.44
C PRO A 395 16.12 0.77 11.33
N TYR A 396 15.03 0.00 11.48
CA TYR A 396 14.98 -1.47 11.52
C TYR A 396 16.32 -2.15 11.18
N THR A 397 17.06 -2.57 12.21
CA THR A 397 18.09 -3.60 12.06
C THR A 397 17.37 -4.94 12.13
N THR A 398 17.47 -5.69 11.04
CA THR A 398 16.97 -7.05 10.84
C THR A 398 16.87 -7.86 12.12
N ASP A 399 15.63 -8.18 12.52
CA ASP A 399 15.36 -9.37 13.31
C ASP A 399 14.46 -10.30 12.47
N GLU A 400 15.08 -11.45 12.18
CA GLU A 400 14.58 -12.76 11.77
C GLU A 400 13.87 -12.91 10.40
N GLU A 401 14.65 -13.52 9.50
CA GLU A 401 14.24 -14.47 8.46
C GLU A 401 12.92 -15.18 8.76
N ASN A 402 11.95 -15.06 7.84
CA ASN A 402 11.10 -16.13 7.32
C ASN A 402 10.25 -15.64 6.15
#